data_AF-A0A8J6YS26-F1
#
_entry.id   AF-A0A8J6YS26-F1
#
_cell.length_a   1.000
_cell.length_b   1.000
_cell.length_c   1.000
_cell.angle_alpha   90.00
_cell.angle_beta   90.00
_cell.angle_gamma   90.00
#
_symmetry.space_group_name_H-M   'P 1'
#
loop_
_entity.id
_entity.type
_entity.pdbx_description
1 polymer ?
#
loop_
_entity_poly.entity_id
_entity_poly.type
_entity_poly.pdbx_seq_one_letter_code
_entity_poly.pdbx_strand_id
1 'polypeptide(L)'
;KKLVLVAGVRQARKAEELGADAVMVVGQEGGGHLGRDDLGTVILIPRVVEAVKIPVVASGGFYNGRGLVAALALGAEGIEMGTRFIATQECVHAHPVYKEAILKAKETDTVVIKRSLGTPARALKNPVTEKILELEGKGVGYEGLKEWISGETNRKLIHQGNWEEGFGWAGQVVGLIEDIPTVAELFERMEKEAEEVFARLQGILR
;
A
#
# COMPACT_ATOMS: atom_id res chain seq x y z
N LYS A 1 -18.31 -14.61 0.69
CA LYS A 1 -18.07 -13.29 0.05
C LYS A 1 -16.65 -13.28 -0.50
N LYS A 2 -16.40 -12.72 -1.70
CA LYS A 2 -15.10 -12.68 -2.38
C LYS A 2 -14.67 -11.23 -2.62
N LEU A 3 -13.55 -10.82 -2.01
CA LEU A 3 -12.89 -9.55 -2.26
C LEU A 3 -11.65 -9.81 -3.13
N VAL A 4 -11.52 -9.13 -4.26
CA VAL A 4 -10.41 -9.35 -5.20
C VAL A 4 -9.55 -8.10 -5.32
N LEU A 5 -8.25 -8.24 -5.07
CA LEU A 5 -7.28 -7.17 -5.29
C LEU A 5 -7.01 -6.98 -6.78
N VAL A 6 -7.09 -5.74 -7.24
CA VAL A 6 -6.88 -5.31 -8.63
C VAL A 6 -6.09 -4.01 -8.66
N ALA A 7 -5.42 -3.73 -9.78
CA ALA A 7 -4.64 -2.51 -9.99
C ALA A 7 -4.97 -1.85 -11.34
N GLY A 8 -6.20 -2.05 -11.83
CA GLY A 8 -6.63 -1.52 -13.12
C GLY A 8 -8.07 -1.87 -13.48
N VAL A 9 -8.69 -1.04 -14.31
CA VAL A 9 -10.09 -1.17 -14.75
C VAL A 9 -10.38 -2.53 -15.40
N ARG A 10 -9.48 -3.01 -16.27
CA ARG A 10 -9.64 -4.31 -16.94
C ARG A 10 -9.69 -5.46 -15.93
N GLN A 11 -8.84 -5.42 -14.90
CA GLN A 11 -8.81 -6.43 -13.85
C GLN A 11 -10.08 -6.36 -12.98
N ALA A 12 -10.54 -5.16 -12.64
CA ALA A 12 -11.76 -4.94 -11.87
C ALA A 12 -13.00 -5.52 -12.57
N ARG A 13 -13.20 -5.17 -13.85
CA ARG A 13 -14.27 -5.73 -14.68
C ARG A 13 -14.18 -7.25 -14.76
N LYS A 14 -12.96 -7.79 -14.92
CA LYS A 14 -12.79 -9.24 -14.98
C LYS A 14 -13.13 -9.92 -13.66
N ALA A 15 -12.77 -9.31 -12.53
CA ALA A 15 -13.12 -9.83 -11.21
C ALA A 15 -14.64 -9.85 -11.01
N GLU A 16 -15.34 -8.78 -11.39
CA GLU A 16 -16.80 -8.70 -11.36
C GLU A 16 -17.45 -9.76 -12.25
N GLU A 17 -17.01 -9.91 -13.51
CA GLU A 17 -17.49 -10.96 -14.43
C GLU A 17 -17.35 -12.37 -13.85
N LEU A 18 -16.30 -12.62 -13.05
CA LEU A 18 -16.03 -13.89 -12.40
C LEU A 18 -16.74 -14.05 -11.04
N GLY A 19 -17.61 -13.09 -10.69
CA GLY A 19 -18.45 -13.14 -9.50
C GLY A 19 -17.74 -12.74 -8.21
N ALA A 20 -16.82 -11.76 -8.27
CA ALA A 20 -16.36 -11.06 -7.08
C ALA A 20 -17.53 -10.31 -6.41
N ASP A 21 -17.58 -10.29 -5.08
CA ASP A 21 -18.57 -9.51 -4.32
C ASP A 21 -18.14 -8.04 -4.15
N ALA A 22 -16.84 -7.77 -4.21
CA ALA A 22 -16.23 -6.45 -4.15
C ALA A 22 -14.81 -6.49 -4.74
N VAL A 23 -14.26 -5.33 -5.09
CA VAL A 23 -12.86 -5.19 -5.51
C VAL A 23 -12.10 -4.25 -4.60
N MET A 24 -10.85 -4.60 -4.30
CA MET A 24 -9.89 -3.74 -3.63
C MET A 24 -8.92 -3.20 -4.67
N VAL A 25 -8.82 -1.89 -4.81
CA VAL A 25 -8.12 -1.24 -5.92
C VAL A 25 -6.89 -0.54 -5.39
N VAL A 26 -5.70 -1.08 -5.69
CA VAL A 26 -4.43 -0.51 -5.22
C VAL A 26 -3.84 0.46 -6.24
N GLY A 27 -3.66 1.72 -5.82
CA GLY A 27 -2.91 2.72 -6.58
C GLY A 27 -1.40 2.63 -6.38
N GLN A 28 -0.68 3.42 -7.15
CA GLN A 28 0.79 3.43 -7.23
C GLN A 28 1.51 3.73 -5.90
N GLU A 29 0.82 4.39 -4.98
CA GLU A 29 1.31 4.78 -3.65
C GLU A 29 1.40 3.57 -2.69
N GLY A 30 0.74 2.46 -3.03
CA GLY A 30 0.67 1.24 -2.22
C GLY A 30 2.03 0.56 -1.99
N GLY A 31 2.08 -0.27 -0.94
CA GLY A 31 3.21 -1.17 -0.66
C GLY A 31 3.00 -2.55 -1.28
N GLY A 32 4.08 -3.31 -1.49
CA GLY A 32 3.97 -4.63 -2.12
C GLY A 32 3.70 -4.52 -3.62
N HIS A 33 3.06 -5.54 -4.21
CA HIS A 33 2.87 -5.59 -5.67
C HIS A 33 1.91 -4.52 -6.20
N LEU A 34 2.28 -3.89 -7.31
CA LEU A 34 1.57 -2.77 -7.93
C LEU A 34 1.08 -3.09 -9.34
N GLY A 35 0.22 -2.21 -9.86
CA GLY A 35 -0.12 -2.17 -11.28
C GLY A 35 1.08 -1.80 -12.14
N ARG A 36 1.03 -2.15 -13.43
CA ARG A 36 2.11 -1.87 -14.39
C ARG A 36 2.10 -0.44 -14.93
N ASP A 37 0.96 0.22 -14.83
CA ASP A 37 0.68 1.49 -15.52
C ASP A 37 0.95 2.72 -14.64
N ASP A 38 1.52 2.54 -13.44
CA ASP A 38 1.87 3.60 -12.49
C ASP A 38 0.71 4.57 -12.14
N LEU A 39 -0.53 4.08 -12.19
CA LEU A 39 -1.73 4.88 -11.92
C LEU A 39 -1.86 5.18 -10.42
N GLY A 40 -1.80 6.48 -10.07
CA GLY A 40 -2.06 6.94 -8.71
C GLY A 40 -3.51 6.76 -8.28
N THR A 41 -3.73 6.60 -6.98
CA THR A 41 -5.04 6.32 -6.37
C THR A 41 -6.11 7.33 -6.77
N VAL A 42 -5.80 8.63 -6.80
CA VAL A 42 -6.77 9.71 -7.14
C VAL A 42 -7.36 9.54 -8.54
N ILE A 43 -6.60 8.97 -9.48
CA ILE A 43 -7.07 8.69 -10.84
C ILE A 43 -7.70 7.30 -10.93
N LEU A 44 -7.06 6.30 -10.33
CA LEU A 44 -7.46 4.91 -10.51
C LEU A 44 -8.81 4.59 -9.85
N ILE A 45 -9.06 5.09 -8.64
CA ILE A 45 -10.27 4.79 -7.89
C ILE A 45 -11.55 5.19 -8.62
N PRO A 46 -11.77 6.48 -8.99
CA PRO A 46 -13.01 6.87 -9.66
C PRO A 46 -13.19 6.16 -11.01
N ARG A 47 -12.09 5.89 -11.72
CA ARG A 47 -12.14 5.14 -12.99
C ARG A 47 -12.59 3.70 -12.83
N VAL A 48 -12.25 3.05 -11.71
CA VAL A 48 -12.74 1.71 -11.41
C VAL A 48 -14.19 1.76 -10.93
N VAL A 49 -14.55 2.71 -10.05
CA VAL A 49 -15.92 2.92 -9.57
C VAL A 49 -16.90 3.08 -10.74
N GLU A 50 -16.56 3.89 -11.74
CA GLU A 50 -17.39 4.08 -12.95
C GLU A 50 -17.48 2.82 -13.82
N ALA A 51 -16.56 1.87 -13.66
CA ALA A 51 -16.39 0.74 -14.57
C ALA A 51 -16.99 -0.57 -14.07
N VAL A 52 -17.37 -0.67 -12.80
CA VAL A 52 -17.98 -1.86 -12.16
C VAL A 52 -19.23 -1.46 -11.38
N LYS A 53 -20.09 -2.43 -11.05
CA LYS A 53 -21.31 -2.25 -10.25
C LYS A 53 -21.14 -2.73 -8.81
N ILE A 54 -20.16 -3.60 -8.55
CA ILE A 54 -19.82 -4.09 -7.20
C ILE A 54 -19.06 -3.03 -6.37
N PRO A 55 -19.13 -3.09 -5.03
CA PRO A 55 -18.39 -2.20 -4.14
C PRO A 55 -16.89 -2.14 -4.43
N VAL A 56 -16.33 -0.93 -4.34
CA VAL A 56 -14.89 -0.66 -4.51
C VAL A 56 -14.30 -0.23 -3.18
N VAL A 57 -13.23 -0.89 -2.74
CA VAL A 57 -12.41 -0.50 -1.58
C VAL A 57 -11.12 0.12 -2.11
N ALA A 58 -10.82 1.35 -1.70
CA ALA A 58 -9.63 2.05 -2.16
C ALA A 58 -8.38 1.61 -1.36
N SER A 59 -7.27 1.37 -2.04
CA SER A 59 -6.01 0.93 -1.44
C SER A 59 -4.83 1.71 -2.03
N GLY A 60 -3.78 1.90 -1.22
CA GLY A 60 -2.58 2.64 -1.59
C GLY A 60 -2.66 4.12 -1.25
N GLY A 61 -1.81 4.55 -0.31
CA GLY A 61 -1.71 5.95 0.13
C GLY A 61 -2.65 6.35 1.29
N PHE A 62 -3.46 5.42 1.82
CA PHE A 62 -4.37 5.69 2.94
C PHE A 62 -3.78 5.25 4.28
N TYR A 63 -3.97 6.07 5.32
CA TYR A 63 -3.47 5.79 6.68
C TYR A 63 -4.33 6.34 7.83
N ASN A 64 -5.33 7.18 7.54
CA ASN A 64 -6.11 7.88 8.57
C ASN A 64 -7.52 8.29 8.09
N GLY A 65 -8.26 9.04 8.91
CA GLY A 65 -9.64 9.44 8.63
C GLY A 65 -9.77 10.43 7.47
N ARG A 66 -8.76 11.29 7.25
CA ARG A 66 -8.70 12.17 6.06
C ARG A 66 -8.65 11.36 4.78
N GLY A 67 -7.82 10.32 4.77
CA GLY A 67 -7.72 9.37 3.66
C GLY A 67 -9.04 8.64 3.40
N LEU A 68 -9.73 8.22 4.46
CA LEU A 68 -11.06 7.60 4.35
C LEU A 68 -12.05 8.55 3.66
N VAL A 69 -12.19 9.79 4.13
CA VAL A 69 -13.13 10.76 3.51
C VAL A 69 -12.76 11.05 2.06
N ALA A 70 -11.46 11.14 1.73
CA ALA A 70 -11.01 11.32 0.35
C ALA A 70 -11.41 10.13 -0.54
N ALA A 71 -11.25 8.89 -0.06
CA ALA A 71 -11.66 7.71 -0.80
C ALA A 71 -13.18 7.65 -1.03
N LEU A 72 -13.97 7.98 0.00
CA LEU A 72 -15.43 8.06 -0.11
C LEU A 72 -15.85 9.13 -1.14
N ALA A 73 -15.18 10.28 -1.14
CA ALA A 73 -15.42 11.34 -2.12
C ALA A 73 -15.06 10.92 -3.57
N LEU A 74 -14.11 10.00 -3.75
CA LEU A 74 -13.78 9.39 -5.05
C LEU A 74 -14.76 8.27 -5.46
N GLY A 75 -15.76 7.96 -4.62
CA GLY A 75 -16.80 6.96 -4.88
C GLY A 75 -16.48 5.54 -4.38
N ALA A 76 -15.40 5.34 -3.62
CA ALA A 76 -15.16 4.08 -2.94
C ALA A 76 -16.07 3.92 -1.71
N GLU A 77 -16.24 2.68 -1.23
CA GLU A 77 -17.07 2.31 -0.07
C GLU A 77 -16.23 2.12 1.21
N GLY A 78 -14.92 2.34 1.12
CA GLY A 78 -13.98 2.19 2.23
C GLY A 78 -12.53 2.20 1.77
N ILE A 79 -11.62 2.00 2.72
CA ILE A 79 -10.17 1.95 2.46
C ILE A 79 -9.55 0.66 3.00
N GLU A 80 -8.48 0.22 2.36
CA GLU A 80 -7.54 -0.76 2.91
C GLU A 80 -6.18 -0.11 3.17
N MET A 81 -5.53 -0.52 4.27
CA MET A 81 -4.27 0.05 4.72
C MET A 81 -3.28 -1.06 5.10
N GLY A 82 -2.24 -1.28 4.30
CA GLY A 82 -1.17 -2.22 4.68
C GLY A 82 -0.19 -1.60 5.68
N THR A 83 0.55 -0.57 5.23
CA THR A 83 1.67 0.02 5.99
C THR A 83 1.25 0.60 7.34
N ARG A 84 0.06 1.21 7.44
CA ARG A 84 -0.48 1.73 8.70
C ARG A 84 -0.68 0.62 9.75
N PHE A 85 -1.17 -0.56 9.33
CA PHE A 85 -1.36 -1.70 10.23
C PHE A 85 -0.07 -2.45 10.56
N ILE A 86 1.02 -2.26 9.80
CA ILE A 86 2.35 -2.72 10.25
C ILE A 86 2.79 -1.93 11.49
N ALA A 87 2.50 -0.62 11.50
CA ALA A 87 2.77 0.28 12.61
C ALA A 87 1.63 0.30 13.65
N THR A 88 1.20 -0.87 14.12
CA THR A 88 0.31 -0.99 15.30
C THR A 88 0.88 -1.99 16.30
N GLN A 89 0.43 -1.93 17.56
CA GLN A 89 0.93 -2.79 18.63
C GLN A 89 0.63 -4.28 18.35
N GLU A 90 -0.53 -4.57 17.78
CA GLU A 90 -1.05 -5.91 17.47
C GLU A 90 -0.31 -6.59 16.31
N CYS A 91 0.45 -5.85 15.51
CA CYS A 91 1.31 -6.42 14.47
C CYS A 91 2.58 -7.05 15.07
N VAL A 92 2.43 -8.10 15.88
CA VAL A 92 3.51 -8.72 16.66
C VAL A 92 4.54 -9.46 15.81
N HIS A 93 4.20 -9.81 14.57
CA HIS A 93 5.11 -10.48 13.65
C HIS A 93 6.05 -9.52 12.90
N ALA A 94 5.76 -8.22 12.90
CA ALA A 94 6.67 -7.22 12.37
C ALA A 94 7.74 -6.88 13.42
N HIS A 95 9.00 -7.14 13.08
CA HIS A 95 10.13 -6.88 13.95
C HIS A 95 10.23 -5.38 14.32
N PRO A 96 10.63 -5.00 15.55
CA PRO A 96 10.75 -3.59 15.96
C PRO A 96 11.58 -2.73 15.00
N VAL A 97 12.72 -3.23 14.52
CA VAL A 97 13.56 -2.55 13.50
C VAL A 97 12.78 -2.14 12.25
N TYR A 98 11.86 -3.00 11.78
CA TYR A 98 11.06 -2.72 10.61
C TYR A 98 9.99 -1.66 10.89
N LYS A 99 9.34 -1.71 12.07
CA LYS A 99 8.40 -0.65 12.49
C LYS A 99 9.10 0.69 12.69
N GLU A 100 10.28 0.70 13.30
CA GLU A 100 11.11 1.90 13.46
C GLU A 100 11.53 2.49 12.11
N ALA A 101 11.89 1.64 11.15
CA ALA A 101 12.22 2.11 9.80
C ALA A 101 11.01 2.78 9.13
N ILE A 102 9.80 2.25 9.32
CA ILE A 102 8.56 2.89 8.85
C ILE A 102 8.37 4.27 9.49
N LEU A 103 8.56 4.39 10.81
CA LEU A 103 8.40 5.66 11.54
C LEU A 103 9.43 6.73 11.16
N LYS A 104 10.65 6.32 10.78
CA LYS A 104 11.76 7.21 10.44
C LYS A 104 11.78 7.59 8.96
N ALA A 105 11.06 6.86 8.12
CA ALA A 105 11.07 7.03 6.67
C ALA A 105 10.23 8.24 6.24
N LYS A 106 10.70 8.94 5.21
CA LYS A 106 9.93 9.95 4.48
C LYS A 106 9.13 9.29 3.36
N GLU A 107 8.19 10.02 2.80
CA GLU A 107 7.38 9.60 1.65
C GLU A 107 8.22 9.27 0.40
N THR A 108 9.45 9.76 0.37
CA THR A 108 10.48 9.51 -0.66
C THR A 108 11.41 8.33 -0.36
N ASP A 109 11.34 7.72 0.82
CA ASP A 109 12.22 6.61 1.25
C ASP A 109 11.63 5.22 0.89
N THR A 110 10.91 5.14 -0.23
CA THR A 110 10.46 3.87 -0.82
C THR A 110 10.88 3.78 -2.28
N VAL A 111 11.09 2.56 -2.75
CA VAL A 111 11.48 2.30 -4.14
C VAL A 111 10.62 1.19 -4.75
N VAL A 112 10.48 1.21 -6.08
CA VAL A 112 9.76 0.16 -6.82
C VAL A 112 10.76 -0.76 -7.49
N ILE A 113 10.83 -2.00 -6.99
CA ILE A 113 11.64 -3.09 -7.53
C ILE A 113 10.83 -3.97 -8.48
N LYS A 114 11.50 -4.86 -9.22
CA LYS A 114 10.92 -5.86 -10.14
C LYS A 114 10.19 -5.25 -11.36
N ARG A 115 10.53 -4.01 -11.71
CA ARG A 115 10.01 -3.38 -12.94
C ARG A 115 10.47 -4.13 -14.19
N SER A 116 11.75 -4.55 -14.22
CA SER A 116 12.34 -5.32 -15.32
C SER A 116 11.67 -6.68 -15.53
N LEU A 117 11.02 -7.22 -14.49
CA LEU A 117 10.30 -8.49 -14.52
C LEU A 117 8.80 -8.33 -14.84
N GLY A 118 8.31 -7.11 -15.05
CA GLY A 118 6.89 -6.83 -15.29
C GLY A 118 5.97 -7.13 -14.10
N THR A 119 6.52 -7.20 -12.88
CA THR A 119 5.79 -7.45 -11.63
C THR A 119 6.22 -6.44 -10.55
N PRO A 120 6.03 -5.13 -10.81
CA PRO A 120 6.53 -4.08 -9.93
C PRO A 120 6.02 -4.25 -8.50
N ALA A 121 6.87 -3.99 -7.52
CA ALA A 121 6.49 -3.96 -6.11
C ALA A 121 7.25 -2.89 -5.33
N ARG A 122 6.60 -2.26 -4.36
CA ARG A 122 7.17 -1.18 -3.56
C ARG A 122 7.62 -1.65 -2.18
N ALA A 123 8.85 -1.31 -1.84
CA ALA A 123 9.51 -1.60 -0.57
C ALA A 123 10.21 -0.36 -0.01
N LEU A 124 10.56 -0.40 1.29
CA LEU A 124 11.45 0.58 1.90
C LEU A 124 12.78 0.63 1.16
N LYS A 125 13.32 1.83 0.99
CA LYS A 125 14.68 2.01 0.46
C LYS A 125 15.70 1.55 1.51
N ASN A 126 16.54 0.60 1.13
CA ASN A 126 17.59 0.04 1.98
C ASN A 126 18.67 -0.65 1.11
N PRO A 127 19.78 -1.14 1.70
CA PRO A 127 20.87 -1.75 0.93
C PRO A 127 20.43 -2.88 0.00
N VAL A 128 19.49 -3.74 0.43
CA VAL A 128 18.97 -4.86 -0.36
C VAL A 128 18.17 -4.37 -1.57
N THR A 129 17.27 -3.40 -1.38
CA THR A 129 16.47 -2.86 -2.50
C THR A 129 17.30 -2.04 -3.47
N GLU A 130 18.32 -1.31 -2.98
CA GLU A 130 19.32 -0.66 -3.84
C GLU A 130 20.09 -1.69 -4.68
N LYS A 131 20.49 -2.82 -4.08
CA LYS A 131 21.15 -3.90 -4.81
C LYS A 131 20.25 -4.51 -5.89
N ILE A 132 18.98 -4.72 -5.58
CA ILE A 132 17.99 -5.20 -6.56
C ILE A 132 17.92 -4.24 -7.75
N LEU A 133 17.79 -2.94 -7.51
CA LEU A 133 17.73 -1.94 -8.58
C LEU A 133 19.00 -1.89 -9.43
N GLU A 134 20.18 -2.02 -8.80
CA GLU A 134 21.47 -2.12 -9.52
C GLU A 134 21.48 -3.33 -10.48
N LEU A 135 21.03 -4.50 -10.00
CA LEU A 135 20.97 -5.72 -10.80
C LEU A 135 19.92 -5.64 -11.92
N GLU A 136 18.77 -5.02 -11.65
CA GLU A 136 17.76 -4.73 -12.70
C GLU A 136 18.35 -3.85 -13.80
N GLY A 137 19.12 -2.81 -13.44
CA GLY A 137 19.81 -1.95 -14.40
C GLY A 137 20.84 -2.66 -15.27
N LYS A 138 21.36 -3.81 -14.81
CA LYS A 138 22.27 -4.68 -15.56
C LYS A 138 21.54 -5.73 -16.43
N GLY A 139 20.22 -5.81 -16.35
CA GLY A 139 19.42 -6.73 -17.17
C GLY A 139 19.66 -8.21 -16.85
N VAL A 140 19.99 -8.55 -15.59
CA VAL A 140 20.32 -9.94 -15.19
C VAL A 140 19.13 -10.91 -15.24
N GLY A 141 17.92 -10.39 -15.50
CA GLY A 141 16.69 -11.17 -15.59
C GLY A 141 16.27 -11.78 -14.25
N TYR A 142 15.28 -12.68 -14.30
CA TYR A 142 14.73 -13.32 -13.10
C TYR A 142 15.78 -14.15 -12.35
N GLU A 143 16.58 -14.95 -13.06
CA GLU A 143 17.57 -15.83 -12.44
C GLU A 143 18.62 -15.08 -11.63
N GLY A 144 19.03 -13.89 -12.07
CA GLY A 144 19.98 -13.05 -11.33
C GLY A 144 19.36 -12.30 -10.13
N LEU A 145 18.03 -12.25 -10.05
CA LEU A 145 17.30 -11.53 -8.99
C LEU A 145 16.65 -12.46 -7.96
N LYS A 146 16.39 -13.72 -8.32
CA LYS A 146 15.51 -14.64 -7.56
C LYS A 146 15.85 -14.74 -6.07
N GLU A 147 17.12 -14.79 -5.71
CA GLU A 147 17.58 -14.85 -4.32
C GLU A 147 17.26 -13.56 -3.56
N TRP A 148 17.50 -12.40 -4.20
CA TRP A 148 17.28 -11.08 -3.64
C TRP A 148 15.81 -10.72 -3.46
N ILE A 149 14.94 -11.18 -4.37
CA ILE A 149 13.49 -10.89 -4.35
C ILE A 149 12.67 -11.98 -3.66
N SER A 150 13.34 -12.97 -3.07
CA SER A 150 12.71 -14.13 -2.45
C SER A 150 11.91 -13.77 -1.19
N GLY A 151 10.95 -14.62 -0.85
CA GLY A 151 10.26 -14.54 0.43
C GLY A 151 11.21 -14.74 1.62
N GLU A 152 12.29 -15.51 1.46
CA GLU A 152 13.29 -15.71 2.50
C GLU A 152 14.04 -14.40 2.81
N THR A 153 14.52 -13.70 1.78
CA THR A 153 15.16 -12.39 1.93
C THR A 153 14.21 -11.36 2.53
N ASN A 154 12.93 -11.36 2.12
CA ASN A 154 11.92 -10.50 2.73
C ASN A 154 11.75 -10.75 4.25
N ARG A 155 11.71 -12.04 4.66
CA ARG A 155 11.54 -12.43 6.07
C ARG A 155 12.71 -11.99 6.96
N LYS A 156 13.93 -11.89 6.41
CA LYS A 156 15.11 -11.41 7.15
C LYS A 156 14.90 -10.03 7.77
N LEU A 157 14.26 -9.10 7.06
CA LEU A 157 13.91 -7.81 7.67
C LEU A 157 12.60 -7.90 8.45
N ILE A 158 11.53 -8.39 7.82
CA ILE A 158 10.17 -8.28 8.38
C ILE A 158 10.06 -9.02 9.73
N HIS A 159 10.66 -10.19 9.89
CA HIS A 159 10.55 -10.99 11.11
C HIS A 159 11.82 -11.03 11.96
N GLN A 160 12.99 -10.89 11.35
CA GLN A 160 14.28 -11.06 12.05
C GLN A 160 15.02 -9.73 12.27
N GLY A 161 14.54 -8.62 11.70
CA GLY A 161 15.12 -7.30 11.92
C GLY A 161 16.46 -7.05 11.20
N ASN A 162 16.86 -7.90 10.26
CA ASN A 162 18.11 -7.73 9.53
C ASN A 162 17.91 -6.71 8.38
N TRP A 163 18.30 -5.46 8.63
CA TRP A 163 18.20 -4.34 7.69
C TRP A 163 19.12 -4.46 6.48
N GLU A 164 20.31 -5.03 6.67
CA GLU A 164 21.37 -5.12 5.67
C GLU A 164 21.13 -6.28 4.69
N GLU A 165 20.46 -7.34 5.12
CA GLU A 165 20.24 -8.55 4.32
C GLU A 165 18.78 -8.85 3.97
N GLY A 166 17.83 -8.08 4.50
CA GLY A 166 16.42 -8.23 4.16
C GLY A 166 15.81 -6.97 3.56
N PHE A 167 14.61 -7.08 3.01
CA PHE A 167 13.83 -5.93 2.55
C PHE A 167 12.38 -6.02 3.08
N GLY A 168 11.71 -4.88 3.20
CA GLY A 168 10.37 -4.78 3.81
C GLY A 168 9.41 -4.01 2.92
N TRP A 169 8.19 -4.52 2.74
CA TRP A 169 7.17 -3.89 1.89
C TRP A 169 6.63 -2.61 2.55
N ALA A 170 6.52 -1.51 1.82
CA ALA A 170 5.94 -0.29 2.39
C ALA A 170 5.39 0.60 1.29
N GLY A 171 4.24 1.21 1.54
CA GLY A 171 3.67 2.27 0.70
C GLY A 171 4.32 3.61 0.99
N GLN A 172 4.08 4.60 0.13
CA GLN A 172 4.61 5.96 0.33
C GLN A 172 4.05 6.67 1.57
N VAL A 173 2.98 6.12 2.15
CA VAL A 173 2.36 6.63 3.38
C VAL A 173 3.27 6.54 4.61
N VAL A 174 4.43 5.87 4.52
CA VAL A 174 5.46 5.87 5.58
C VAL A 174 5.81 7.27 6.07
N GLY A 175 5.86 8.27 5.17
CA GLY A 175 6.16 9.66 5.53
C GLY A 175 5.07 10.38 6.32
N LEU A 176 3.95 9.71 6.61
CA LEU A 176 2.80 10.24 7.34
C LEU A 176 2.48 9.41 8.60
N ILE A 177 3.28 8.37 8.89
CA ILE A 177 3.11 7.48 10.03
C ILE A 177 4.11 7.86 11.12
N GLU A 178 3.61 8.36 12.25
CA GLU A 178 4.46 8.94 13.32
C GLU A 178 4.39 8.17 14.66
N ASP A 179 3.53 7.16 14.76
CA ASP A 179 3.23 6.46 16.02
C ASP A 179 2.94 4.96 15.84
N ILE A 180 2.84 4.23 16.95
CA ILE A 180 2.43 2.80 16.99
C ILE A 180 1.26 2.65 17.99
N PRO A 181 0.04 3.05 17.61
CA PRO A 181 -1.12 2.90 18.47
C PRO A 181 -1.57 1.43 18.53
N THR A 182 -2.47 1.12 19.46
CA THR A 182 -3.34 -0.05 19.32
C THR A 182 -4.24 0.12 18.09
N VAL A 183 -4.74 -0.99 17.55
CA VAL A 183 -5.72 -0.95 16.45
C VAL A 183 -6.98 -0.23 16.89
N ALA A 184 -7.43 -0.42 18.13
CA ALA A 184 -8.59 0.28 18.69
C ALA A 184 -8.42 1.80 18.67
N GLU A 185 -7.32 2.31 19.22
CA GLU A 185 -7.00 3.75 19.22
C GLU A 185 -6.87 4.32 17.79
N LEU A 186 -6.33 3.53 16.86
CA LEU A 186 -6.25 3.93 15.45
C LEU A 186 -7.66 4.13 14.86
N PHE A 187 -8.57 3.18 15.05
CA PHE A 187 -9.94 3.30 14.53
C PHE A 187 -10.71 4.46 15.19
N GLU A 188 -10.64 4.60 16.52
CA GLU A 188 -11.28 5.72 17.23
C GLU A 188 -10.79 7.08 16.71
N ARG A 189 -9.48 7.22 16.47
CA ARG A 189 -8.90 8.43 15.88
C ARG A 189 -9.41 8.65 14.46
N MET A 190 -9.45 7.61 13.64
CA MET A 190 -9.90 7.70 12.25
C MET A 190 -11.36 8.12 12.13
N GLU A 191 -12.24 7.57 12.97
CA GLU A 191 -13.66 7.94 13.01
C GLU A 191 -13.82 9.43 13.33
N LYS A 192 -13.16 9.90 14.39
CA LYS A 192 -13.16 11.31 14.77
C LYS A 192 -12.60 12.23 13.68
N GLU A 193 -11.46 11.87 13.08
CA GLU A 193 -10.87 12.64 12.00
C GLU A 193 -11.79 12.72 10.77
N ALA A 194 -12.50 11.63 10.44
CA ALA A 194 -13.43 11.61 9.32
C ALA A 194 -14.61 12.55 9.55
N GLU A 195 -15.20 12.56 10.75
CA GLU A 195 -16.27 13.48 11.15
C GLU A 195 -15.81 14.95 11.05
N GLU A 196 -14.63 15.27 11.57
CA GLU A 196 -14.06 16.62 11.52
C GLU A 196 -13.82 17.10 10.08
N VAL A 197 -13.29 16.23 9.22
CA VAL A 197 -13.06 16.56 7.80
C VAL A 197 -14.38 16.79 7.10
N PHE A 198 -15.38 15.95 7.33
CA PHE A 198 -16.68 16.08 6.70
C PHE A 198 -17.36 17.39 7.11
N ALA A 199 -17.36 17.75 8.39
CA ALA A 199 -17.88 19.02 8.88
C ALA A 199 -17.17 20.22 8.24
N ARG A 200 -15.83 20.18 8.12
CA ARG A 200 -15.04 21.22 7.46
C ARG A 200 -15.43 21.37 5.98
N LEU A 201 -15.57 20.27 5.24
CA LEU A 201 -15.95 20.29 3.83
C LEU A 201 -17.36 20.87 3.62
N GLN A 202 -18.32 20.51 4.48
CA GLN A 202 -19.65 21.11 4.45
C GLN A 202 -19.61 22.63 4.66
N GLY A 203 -18.71 23.13 5.51
CA GLY A 203 -18.52 24.56 5.71
C GLY A 203 -17.95 25.31 4.50
N ILE A 204 -17.21 24.63 3.62
CA ILE A 204 -16.63 25.22 2.40
C ILE A 204 -17.64 25.23 1.24
N LEU A 205 -18.52 24.23 1.18
CA LEU A 205 -19.51 24.08 0.10
C LEU A 205 -20.79 24.89 0.32
N ARG A 206 -20.93 25.54 1.48
CA ARG A 206 -22.01 26.49 1.80
C ARG A 206 -21.61 27.89 1.39
#